data_AF-A0A4Y7TVT0-F1
#
_entry.id   AF-A0A4Y7TVT0-F1
#
_cell.length_a   1.000
_cell.length_b   1.000
_cell.length_c   1.000
_cell.angle_alpha   90.00
_cell.angle_beta   90.00
_cell.angle_gamma   90.00
#
_symmetry.space_group_name_H-M   'P 1'
#
loop_
_entity.id
_entity.type
_entity.pdbx_description
1 polymer ?
#
loop_
_entity_poly.entity_id
_entity_poly.type
_entity_poly.pdbx_seq_one_letter_code
_entity_poly.pdbx_strand_id
1 'polypeptide(L)'
;MIIIDAVDAPRKTDNAFTGPTIRHPDQVTLRSVTASLPDYESSQKEHGGLVEEGRKRKKGRFGSTFWRGAIVAFIVYVVLGLAVGVPIAVTKLRQENKSRPFPIKNAPLMGMWSAVDSSNPLPLQSLRESLYNHDIRCNIWNTAETSPSDSLLLATTRYKLAASGLVTVRSNISYDADFFTGITGSLTVNLNKNVQGEEHDSSMWKSCPPLWKLELGRTSVLPTRTPKTLDADESLSITIELLLPSSSSIDTFLTYLPLFTQQYGDLGRSVSFNRLVIEGTNNMISCGNLSGAQIYVKNVLASIKGTFNVTNKLALDTVRGAITANVTLTQTMSAFQPSFLSMDTGYSPINANVTLSMQKPVEDDGPPSFVTHVKTFNGEINLGIYHAEGTPKSILSLQVQNALAQSNVQLDHKFEGMFNIQTKLDQVTVRNHTATPATSPPKSSISSSSTSLPPFGPYGGPSDRGDPSGRRVRTVQYDTLSTSKAVGWSSLSIPTVLLPICIQVTTLETHTFG
;
A
#
# COMPACT_ATOMS: atom_id res chain seq x y z
N MET A 1 -9.90 11.89 14.12
CA MET A 1 -10.34 13.29 14.27
C MET A 1 -9.70 13.82 15.54
N ILE A 2 -8.57 14.53 15.40
CA ILE A 2 -7.87 15.14 16.53
C ILE A 2 -8.29 16.61 16.51
N ILE A 3 -9.08 17.00 17.50
CA ILE A 3 -9.45 18.39 17.74
C ILE A 3 -8.26 18.99 18.48
N ILE A 4 -7.53 19.89 17.80
CA ILE A 4 -6.50 20.69 18.44
C ILE A 4 -7.24 21.86 19.07
N ASP A 5 -7.28 21.87 20.41
CA ASP A 5 -7.78 22.98 21.21
C ASP A 5 -7.00 24.25 20.86
N ALA A 6 -7.75 25.25 20.38
CA ALA A 6 -7.24 26.58 20.12
C ALA A 6 -6.89 27.24 21.46
N VAL A 7 -5.60 27.53 21.65
CA VAL A 7 -5.09 28.35 22.74
C VAL A 7 -5.57 29.79 22.55
N ASP A 8 -6.25 30.30 23.56
CA ASP A 8 -6.80 31.65 23.65
C ASP A 8 -5.76 32.74 23.34
N ALA A 9 -6.02 33.51 22.28
CA ALA A 9 -5.35 34.79 22.03
C ALA A 9 -6.18 35.93 22.64
N PRO A 10 -5.57 36.88 23.37
CA PRO A 10 -6.31 37.93 24.07
C PRO A 10 -6.92 38.95 23.09
N ARG A 11 -8.20 39.23 23.34
CA ARG A 11 -9.02 40.29 22.72
C ARG A 11 -8.27 41.62 22.63
N LYS A 12 -8.19 42.17 21.41
CA LYS A 12 -7.97 43.60 21.18
C LYS A 12 -9.01 44.12 20.19
N THR A 13 -9.97 44.83 20.78
CA THR A 13 -10.58 46.09 20.31
C THR A 13 -10.93 46.23 18.84
N ASP A 14 -12.23 46.12 18.61
CA ASP A 14 -13.06 46.75 17.59
C ASP A 14 -12.38 47.86 16.79
N ASN A 15 -12.26 47.63 15.48
CA ASN A 15 -12.39 48.69 14.48
C ASN A 15 -13.11 48.11 13.26
N ALA A 16 -14.25 48.70 12.98
CA ALA A 16 -15.07 48.42 11.82
C ALA A 16 -14.28 48.65 10.52
N PHE A 17 -14.30 47.68 9.59
CA PHE A 17 -14.18 48.03 8.18
C PHE A 17 -14.93 47.05 7.28
N THR A 18 -15.74 47.67 6.44
CA THR A 18 -16.65 47.18 5.41
C THR A 18 -15.93 46.75 4.13
N GLY A 19 -16.35 45.62 3.56
CA GLY A 19 -16.35 45.42 2.09
C GLY A 19 -15.47 44.29 1.54
N PRO A 20 -15.87 43.66 0.41
CA PRO A 20 -15.12 42.60 -0.23
C PRO A 20 -13.93 43.18 -1.01
N THR A 21 -12.71 42.81 -0.62
CA THR A 21 -11.48 43.14 -1.36
C THR A 21 -11.46 42.43 -2.72
N ILE A 22 -12.00 43.09 -3.73
CA ILE A 22 -11.64 42.89 -5.13
C ILE A 22 -10.23 43.47 -5.27
N ARG A 23 -9.23 42.61 -5.46
CA ARG A 23 -7.88 43.07 -5.81
C ARG A 23 -7.89 43.49 -7.27
N HIS A 24 -7.64 44.78 -7.53
CA HIS A 24 -7.28 45.26 -8.86
C HIS A 24 -5.92 44.69 -9.26
N PRO A 25 -5.68 44.43 -10.56
CA PRO A 25 -4.34 44.08 -11.04
C PRO A 25 -3.42 45.29 -10.88
N ASP A 26 -2.33 45.11 -10.14
CA ASP A 26 -1.31 46.14 -9.97
C ASP A 26 -0.72 46.52 -11.32
N GLN A 27 -0.59 47.83 -11.55
CA GLN A 27 0.05 48.39 -12.73
C GLN A 27 1.52 47.98 -12.78
N VAL A 28 1.92 47.43 -13.92
CA VAL A 28 3.31 47.14 -14.28
C VAL A 28 4.09 48.45 -14.41
N THR A 29 4.74 48.90 -13.35
CA THR A 29 5.78 49.91 -13.44
C THR A 29 7.08 49.25 -13.86
N LEU A 30 7.49 49.51 -15.11
CA LEU A 30 8.83 49.30 -15.64
C LEU A 30 9.87 49.92 -14.70
N ARG A 31 10.66 49.09 -14.00
CA ARG A 31 11.96 49.52 -13.46
C ARG A 31 12.93 48.36 -13.21
N SER A 32 14.10 48.55 -13.82
CA SER A 32 15.43 48.05 -13.51
C SER A 32 15.69 46.54 -13.46
N VAL A 33 16.29 46.08 -14.56
CA VAL A 33 17.09 44.87 -14.68
C VAL A 33 18.29 44.99 -13.74
N THR A 34 18.19 44.41 -12.53
CA THR A 34 19.26 43.89 -11.64
C THR A 34 18.69 43.78 -10.22
N ALA A 35 17.73 42.88 -10.01
CA ALA A 35 17.32 42.48 -8.67
C ALA A 35 17.64 40.99 -8.54
N SER A 36 18.79 40.69 -7.92
CA SER A 36 19.12 39.35 -7.48
C SER A 36 17.95 38.86 -6.62
N LEU A 37 17.49 37.64 -6.92
CA LEU A 37 16.47 36.94 -6.15
C LEU A 37 16.74 37.13 -4.64
N PRO A 38 15.73 37.53 -3.85
CA PRO A 38 15.92 37.76 -2.42
C PRO A 38 16.40 36.46 -1.79
N ASP A 39 17.63 36.49 -1.29
CA ASP A 39 18.30 35.34 -0.70
C ASP A 39 17.48 34.88 0.51
N TYR A 40 17.05 33.62 0.51
CA TYR A 40 16.12 33.07 1.49
C TYR A 40 16.70 33.15 2.92
N GLU A 41 18.03 33.24 3.05
CA GLU A 41 18.72 33.47 4.31
C GLU A 41 18.50 34.87 4.90
N SER A 42 18.23 35.88 4.09
CA SER A 42 18.01 37.26 4.56
C SER A 42 16.66 37.40 5.26
N SER A 43 15.63 36.69 4.79
CA SER A 43 14.28 36.73 5.34
C SER A 43 14.14 36.00 6.69
N GLN A 44 15.03 35.05 7.01
CA GLN A 44 15.04 34.42 8.35
C GLN A 44 15.68 35.29 9.42
N LYS A 45 16.66 36.14 9.07
CA LYS A 45 17.33 37.01 10.05
C LYS A 45 16.43 38.13 10.55
N GLU A 46 15.50 38.62 9.73
CA GLU A 46 14.60 39.71 10.12
C GLU A 46 13.47 39.25 11.07
N HIS A 47 13.03 37.99 10.97
CA HIS A 47 12.05 37.42 11.91
C HIS A 47 12.67 36.95 13.24
N GLY A 48 13.99 36.72 13.30
CA GLY A 48 14.68 36.40 14.56
C GLY A 48 14.89 37.61 15.47
N GLY A 49 15.08 38.80 14.91
CA GLY A 49 15.43 40.02 15.66
C GLY A 49 14.29 40.59 16.53
N LEU A 50 13.03 40.37 16.15
CA LEU A 50 11.88 40.94 16.88
C LEU A 50 11.46 40.16 18.13
N VAL A 51 12.09 39.02 18.42
CA VAL A 51 11.78 38.22 19.62
C VAL A 51 12.79 38.47 20.76
N GLU A 52 13.96 39.07 20.51
CA GLU A 52 15.00 39.23 21.55
C GLU A 52 14.99 40.54 22.35
N GLU A 53 14.39 41.64 21.87
CA GLU A 53 14.46 42.91 22.62
C GLU A 53 13.48 43.04 23.80
N GLY A 54 12.59 42.06 24.01
CA GLY A 54 11.56 42.12 25.05
C GLY A 54 11.91 41.50 26.42
N ARG A 55 13.07 40.85 26.59
CA ARG A 55 13.38 40.07 27.82
C ARG A 55 14.41 40.74 28.75
N LYS A 56 14.16 42.00 29.13
CA LYS A 56 14.63 42.49 30.44
C LYS A 56 13.79 41.82 31.53
N ARG A 57 14.20 40.60 31.91
CA ARG A 57 13.68 39.86 33.06
C ARG A 57 13.82 40.72 34.32
N LYS A 58 12.75 41.45 34.66
CA LYS A 58 12.49 41.85 36.04
C LYS A 58 12.39 40.53 36.81
N LYS A 59 13.40 40.23 37.64
CA LYS A 59 13.31 39.23 38.71
C LYS A 59 12.23 39.73 39.69
N GLY A 60 10.97 39.54 39.32
CA GLY A 60 9.85 39.74 40.21
C GLY A 60 10.01 38.71 41.33
N ARG A 61 10.23 39.19 42.56
CA ARG A 61 10.02 38.42 43.78
C ARG A 61 8.55 38.00 43.80
N PHE A 62 8.20 36.92 43.09
CA PHE A 62 6.96 36.22 43.35
C PHE A 62 7.09 35.66 44.76
N GLY A 63 6.31 36.24 45.69
CA GLY A 63 6.35 35.88 47.10
C GLY A 63 6.17 34.38 47.28
N SER A 64 6.98 33.78 48.15
CA SER A 64 6.98 32.33 48.44
C SER A 64 5.61 31.81 48.91
N THR A 65 4.71 32.70 49.33
CA THR A 65 3.33 32.40 49.71
C THR A 65 2.44 32.03 48.51
N PHE A 66 2.64 32.65 47.34
CA PHE A 66 1.85 32.33 46.14
C PHE A 66 2.20 30.94 45.62
N TRP A 67 3.47 30.56 45.67
CA TRP A 67 3.94 29.24 45.23
C TRP A 67 3.40 28.11 46.12
N ARG A 68 3.25 28.36 47.43
CA ARG A 68 2.62 27.40 48.34
C ARG A 68 1.14 27.19 48.02
N GLY A 69 0.40 28.25 47.69
CA GLY A 69 -1.00 28.14 47.26
C GLY A 69 -1.16 27.34 45.96
N ALA A 70 -0.30 27.60 44.98
CA ALA A 70 -0.32 26.90 43.69
C ALA A 70 -0.05 25.39 43.83
N ILE A 71 0.91 24.99 44.69
CA ILE A 71 1.19 23.58 44.98
C ILE A 71 -0.02 22.90 45.62
N VAL A 72 -0.64 23.54 46.62
CA VAL A 72 -1.81 22.96 47.29
C VAL A 72 -2.97 22.79 46.31
N ALA A 73 -3.23 23.78 45.45
CA ALA A 73 -4.26 23.69 44.42
C ALA A 73 -3.98 22.55 43.42
N PHE A 74 -2.72 22.36 43.02
CA PHE A 74 -2.33 21.27 42.12
C PHE A 74 -2.53 19.88 42.77
N ILE A 75 -2.15 19.73 44.04
CA ILE A 75 -2.35 18.48 44.78
C ILE A 75 -3.84 18.15 44.88
N VAL A 76 -4.68 19.13 45.23
CA VAL A 76 -6.15 18.96 45.29
C VAL A 76 -6.71 18.53 43.93
N TYR A 77 -6.25 19.14 42.83
CA TYR A 77 -6.68 18.78 41.48
C TYR A 77 -6.32 17.33 41.12
N VAL A 78 -5.10 16.88 41.42
CA VAL A 78 -4.67 15.50 41.14
C VAL A 78 -5.47 14.50 41.97
N VAL A 79 -5.70 14.79 43.25
CA VAL A 79 -6.50 13.92 44.14
C VAL A 79 -7.94 13.83 43.64
N LEU A 80 -8.56 14.94 43.22
CA LEU A 80 -9.90 14.94 42.61
C LEU A 80 -9.93 14.17 41.29
N GLY A 81 -8.93 14.33 40.43
CA GLY A 81 -8.80 13.59 39.19
C GLY A 81 -8.70 12.07 39.41
N LEU A 82 -7.96 11.64 40.42
CA LEU A 82 -7.86 10.23 40.78
C LEU A 82 -9.14 9.70 41.44
N ALA A 83 -9.74 10.46 42.35
CA ALA A 83 -10.93 10.04 43.09
C ALA A 83 -12.20 9.99 42.22
N VAL A 84 -12.32 10.87 41.22
CA VAL A 84 -13.52 10.97 40.37
C VAL A 84 -13.26 10.44 38.96
N GLY A 85 -12.14 10.79 38.34
CA GLY A 85 -11.84 10.43 36.95
C GLY A 85 -11.60 8.94 36.75
N VAL A 86 -10.85 8.30 37.66
CA VAL A 86 -10.53 6.86 37.53
C VAL A 86 -11.78 5.99 37.68
N PRO A 87 -12.67 6.19 38.67
CA PRO A 87 -13.90 5.40 38.75
C PRO A 87 -14.81 5.57 37.53
N ILE A 88 -14.91 6.78 36.95
CA ILE A 88 -15.73 7.00 35.74
C ILE A 88 -15.11 6.29 34.53
N ALA A 89 -13.78 6.36 34.35
CA ALA A 89 -13.10 5.66 33.27
C ALA A 89 -13.21 4.13 33.40
N VAL A 90 -13.01 3.60 34.61
CA VAL A 90 -13.10 2.16 34.89
C VAL A 90 -14.54 1.66 34.76
N THR A 91 -15.53 2.42 35.22
CA THR A 91 -16.94 2.02 35.06
C THR A 91 -17.36 2.03 33.60
N LYS A 92 -16.93 3.02 32.80
CA LYS A 92 -17.20 3.07 31.36
C LYS A 92 -16.55 1.92 30.61
N LEU A 93 -15.28 1.61 30.89
CA LEU A 93 -14.57 0.46 30.32
C LEU A 93 -15.20 -0.88 30.73
N ARG A 94 -15.69 -0.99 31.97
CA ARG A 94 -16.34 -2.21 32.47
C ARG A 94 -17.75 -2.40 31.92
N GLN A 95 -18.47 -1.31 31.63
CA GLN A 95 -19.76 -1.36 30.94
C GLN A 95 -19.62 -1.77 29.48
N GLU A 96 -18.59 -1.26 28.79
CA GLU A 96 -18.25 -1.70 27.43
C GLU A 96 -17.90 -3.20 27.38
N ASN A 97 -17.28 -3.75 28.44
CA ASN A 97 -16.94 -5.18 28.51
C ASN A 97 -18.09 -6.11 28.94
N LYS A 98 -19.12 -5.63 29.65
CA LYS A 98 -20.22 -6.49 30.13
C LYS A 98 -21.50 -6.45 29.28
N SER A 99 -21.60 -5.53 28.32
CA SER A 99 -22.85 -5.27 27.60
C SER A 99 -22.67 -5.31 26.08
N ARG A 100 -22.30 -6.46 25.50
CA ARG A 100 -22.64 -6.86 24.12
C ARG A 100 -22.23 -8.31 23.82
N PRO A 101 -23.12 -9.30 23.96
CA PRO A 101 -23.24 -10.31 22.92
C PRO A 101 -23.68 -9.57 21.65
N PHE A 102 -22.74 -9.28 20.75
CA PHE A 102 -22.92 -8.39 19.60
C PHE A 102 -24.15 -8.73 18.74
N PRO A 103 -25.12 -7.80 18.57
CA PRO A 103 -25.90 -7.69 17.36
C PRO A 103 -25.55 -6.34 16.75
N ILE A 104 -24.46 -6.29 15.97
CA ILE A 104 -24.13 -5.09 15.18
C ILE A 104 -25.09 -5.08 13.98
N LYS A 105 -26.36 -4.70 14.19
CA LYS A 105 -27.30 -4.52 13.07
C LYS A 105 -27.19 -3.14 12.42
N ASN A 106 -26.63 -2.11 13.09
CA ASN A 106 -26.70 -0.73 12.59
C ASN A 106 -25.43 0.14 12.83
N ALA A 107 -24.24 -0.44 13.02
CA ALA A 107 -23.03 0.42 13.05
C ALA A 107 -22.83 1.03 11.65
N PRO A 108 -22.66 2.36 11.53
CA PRO A 108 -22.43 2.99 10.24
C PRO A 108 -21.17 2.38 9.62
N LEU A 109 -21.32 1.87 8.39
CA LEU A 109 -20.27 1.21 7.59
C LEU A 109 -18.95 2.02 7.47
N MET A 110 -18.92 3.29 7.87
CA MET A 110 -17.72 4.13 7.87
C MET A 110 -16.60 3.63 8.80
N GLY A 111 -16.89 2.87 9.86
CA GLY A 111 -15.86 2.37 10.78
C GLY A 111 -15.00 1.22 10.23
N MET A 112 -15.52 0.45 9.28
CA MET A 112 -14.83 -0.73 8.72
C MET A 112 -13.61 -0.36 7.87
N TRP A 113 -13.57 0.85 7.33
CA TRP A 113 -12.51 1.29 6.42
C TRP A 113 -11.22 1.73 7.13
N SER A 114 -11.28 2.15 8.40
CA SER A 114 -10.09 2.59 9.15
C SER A 114 -9.13 1.45 9.53
N ALA A 115 -9.58 0.19 9.46
CA ALA A 115 -8.77 -0.98 9.77
C ALA A 115 -7.80 -1.37 8.63
N VAL A 116 -7.95 -0.78 7.45
CA VAL A 116 -7.05 -1.05 6.31
C VAL A 116 -5.74 -0.24 6.44
N ASP A 117 -5.80 0.95 7.03
CA ASP A 117 -4.73 1.96 6.97
C ASP A 117 -3.60 1.84 8.02
N SER A 118 -3.62 0.85 8.91
CA SER A 118 -2.66 0.80 10.03
C SER A 118 -1.90 -0.51 10.23
N SER A 119 -1.79 -1.36 9.20
CA SER A 119 -0.68 -2.30 9.16
C SER A 119 0.58 -1.56 8.71
N ASN A 120 1.03 -0.59 9.50
CA ASN A 120 2.44 -0.23 9.48
C ASN A 120 3.19 -1.57 9.57
N PRO A 121 4.08 -1.89 8.62
CA PRO A 121 4.90 -3.09 8.76
C PRO A 121 5.48 -3.01 10.17
N LEU A 122 5.23 -4.05 10.98
CA LEU A 122 5.70 -4.13 12.37
C LEU A 122 7.10 -3.51 12.39
N PRO A 123 7.36 -2.45 13.17
CA PRO A 123 8.64 -1.76 13.12
C PRO A 123 9.72 -2.80 13.42
N LEU A 124 10.37 -3.28 12.35
CA LEU A 124 11.31 -4.41 12.38
C LEU A 124 12.52 -4.13 13.28
N GLN A 125 12.67 -2.87 13.74
CA GLN A 125 13.60 -2.48 14.78
C GLN A 125 13.39 -3.23 16.11
N SER A 126 12.17 -3.70 16.43
CA SER A 126 11.90 -4.40 17.69
C SER A 126 12.27 -5.89 17.69
N LEU A 127 12.60 -6.49 16.55
CA LEU A 127 12.99 -7.91 16.44
C LEU A 127 14.50 -8.15 16.64
N ARG A 128 15.26 -7.11 16.99
CA ARG A 128 16.74 -7.14 17.00
C ARG A 128 17.38 -7.87 18.18
N GLU A 129 16.65 -8.15 19.27
CA GLU A 129 17.30 -8.50 20.56
C GLU A 129 17.21 -9.97 21.03
N SER A 130 16.40 -10.87 20.45
CA SER A 130 16.12 -12.17 21.12
C SER A 130 16.42 -13.48 20.39
N LEU A 131 17.07 -13.50 19.22
CA LEU A 131 17.08 -14.71 18.35
C LEU A 131 18.46 -15.29 17.97
N TYR A 132 19.54 -14.89 18.66
CA TYR A 132 20.88 -15.41 18.44
C TYR A 132 21.07 -16.76 19.13
N ASN A 133 20.93 -17.88 18.41
CA ASN A 133 21.43 -19.15 18.95
C ASN A 133 21.92 -20.16 17.91
N HIS A 134 21.87 -19.85 16.61
CA HIS A 134 22.50 -20.68 15.57
C HIS A 134 23.40 -19.78 14.73
N ASP A 135 24.71 -19.94 14.92
CA ASP A 135 25.75 -19.15 14.28
C ASP A 135 25.96 -19.67 12.85
N ILE A 136 25.08 -19.27 11.92
CA ILE A 136 25.33 -19.54 10.50
C ILE A 136 26.54 -18.69 10.12
N ARG A 137 27.70 -19.35 9.99
CA ARG A 137 28.93 -18.70 9.55
C ARG A 137 28.75 -18.22 8.12
N CYS A 138 28.64 -16.92 7.99
CA CYS A 138 28.57 -16.25 6.72
C CYS A 138 29.96 -16.06 6.14
N ASN A 139 30.05 -15.77 4.84
CA ASN A 139 31.30 -15.75 4.04
C ASN A 139 31.91 -17.12 3.73
N ILE A 140 31.17 -18.21 3.98
CA ILE A 140 31.57 -19.53 3.50
C ILE A 140 30.92 -19.75 2.13
N TRP A 141 31.76 -19.75 1.11
CA TRP A 141 31.38 -19.99 -0.28
C TRP A 141 31.66 -21.44 -0.64
N ASN A 142 30.72 -22.09 -1.30
CA ASN A 142 30.89 -23.47 -1.75
C ASN A 142 31.80 -23.51 -2.98
N THR A 143 31.61 -22.55 -3.89
CA THR A 143 32.43 -22.37 -5.09
C THR A 143 32.69 -20.89 -5.32
N ALA A 144 33.91 -20.58 -5.75
CA ALA A 144 34.31 -19.28 -6.24
C ALA A 144 35.09 -19.53 -7.54
N GLU A 145 34.44 -19.28 -8.68
CA GLU A 145 35.01 -19.50 -10.00
C GLU A 145 35.20 -18.15 -10.69
N THR A 146 36.37 -17.94 -11.27
CA THR A 146 36.61 -16.79 -12.13
C THR A 146 36.31 -17.23 -13.55
N SER A 147 35.35 -16.56 -14.22
CA SER A 147 35.06 -16.87 -15.62
C SER A 147 36.28 -16.52 -16.47
N PRO A 148 36.85 -17.46 -17.25
CA PRO A 148 38.08 -17.22 -18.02
C PRO A 148 37.90 -16.21 -19.15
N SER A 149 36.66 -15.92 -19.57
CA SER A 149 36.35 -14.99 -20.66
C SER A 149 36.06 -13.56 -20.22
N ASP A 150 35.52 -13.35 -19.01
CA ASP A 150 34.81 -12.09 -18.70
C ASP A 150 35.30 -11.38 -17.42
N SER A 151 36.38 -11.82 -16.78
CA SER A 151 36.84 -11.29 -15.46
C SER A 151 35.76 -11.30 -14.36
N LEU A 152 34.61 -11.95 -14.60
CA LEU A 152 33.51 -12.04 -13.66
C LEU A 152 33.84 -13.07 -12.59
N LEU A 153 33.73 -12.66 -11.33
CA LEU A 153 33.81 -13.55 -10.18
C LEU A 153 32.43 -14.08 -9.87
N LEU A 154 32.24 -15.40 -10.01
CA LEU A 154 31.02 -16.09 -9.61
C LEU A 154 31.28 -16.80 -8.28
N ALA A 155 30.58 -16.38 -7.23
CA ALA A 155 30.50 -17.15 -6.00
C ALA A 155 29.12 -17.79 -5.88
N THR A 156 29.07 -18.92 -5.19
CA THR A 156 27.79 -19.53 -4.80
C THR A 156 27.87 -20.05 -3.37
N THR A 157 26.75 -19.95 -2.65
CA THR A 157 26.62 -20.49 -1.29
C THR A 157 25.23 -21.03 -1.09
N ARG A 158 25.12 -22.23 -0.51
CA ARG A 158 23.87 -22.98 -0.33
C ARG A 158 23.65 -23.23 1.15
N TYR A 159 22.44 -22.95 1.61
CA TYR A 159 22.02 -23.23 2.99
C TYR A 159 20.85 -24.21 2.98
N LYS A 160 20.58 -24.83 4.12
CA LYS A 160 19.33 -25.54 4.39
C LYS A 160 18.65 -24.78 5.52
N LEU A 161 17.44 -24.29 5.30
CA LEU A 161 16.67 -23.53 6.29
C LEU A 161 15.28 -24.14 6.43
N ALA A 162 14.76 -24.14 7.66
CA ALA A 162 13.43 -24.63 7.94
C ALA A 162 12.37 -23.78 7.22
N ALA A 163 11.46 -24.45 6.52
CA ALA A 163 10.34 -23.84 5.81
C ALA A 163 9.10 -23.69 6.72
N SER A 164 9.31 -23.34 7.99
CA SER A 164 8.26 -23.14 8.99
C SER A 164 8.53 -21.89 9.83
N GLY A 165 7.48 -21.33 10.44
CA GLY A 165 7.59 -20.12 11.26
C GLY A 165 7.82 -18.85 10.43
N LEU A 166 8.76 -18.02 10.87
CA LEU A 166 9.12 -16.74 10.25
C LEU A 166 10.30 -16.90 9.30
N VAL A 167 10.06 -16.69 8.01
CA VAL A 167 11.08 -16.64 6.95
C VAL A 167 11.16 -15.22 6.44
N THR A 168 12.36 -14.62 6.42
CA THR A 168 12.52 -13.28 5.87
C THR A 168 13.74 -13.13 4.95
N VAL A 169 13.54 -12.49 3.81
CA VAL A 169 14.63 -12.18 2.87
C VAL A 169 14.72 -10.67 2.78
N ARG A 170 15.84 -10.10 3.22
CA ARG A 170 15.98 -8.66 3.33
C ARG A 170 17.23 -8.17 2.65
N SER A 171 17.11 -7.05 1.94
CA SER A 171 18.24 -6.25 1.51
C SER A 171 18.42 -5.03 2.38
N ASN A 172 19.67 -4.65 2.61
CA ASN A 172 20.04 -3.39 3.25
C ASN A 172 20.11 -2.22 2.26
N ILE A 173 19.80 -2.47 0.98
CA ILE A 173 19.70 -1.41 -0.02
C ILE A 173 18.53 -0.50 0.36
N SER A 174 18.78 0.81 0.41
CA SER A 174 17.77 1.82 0.67
C SER A 174 16.96 2.14 -0.60
N TYR A 175 15.84 2.82 -0.43
CA TYR A 175 15.02 3.35 -1.54
C TYR A 175 15.70 4.50 -2.30
N ASP A 176 16.91 4.90 -1.91
CA ASP A 176 17.56 6.08 -2.45
C ASP A 176 18.11 5.78 -3.84
N ALA A 177 17.37 6.21 -4.86
CA ALA A 177 17.61 5.87 -6.26
C ALA A 177 18.91 6.46 -6.83
N ASP A 178 19.48 7.47 -6.16
CA ASP A 178 20.62 8.24 -6.65
C ASP A 178 21.96 7.48 -6.54
N PHE A 179 21.99 6.34 -5.84
CA PHE A 179 23.25 5.68 -5.46
C PHE A 179 23.53 4.30 -6.08
N PHE A 180 22.66 3.76 -6.94
CA PHE A 180 22.76 2.34 -7.32
C PHE A 180 22.74 2.04 -8.82
N THR A 181 23.50 2.79 -9.62
CA THR A 181 23.91 2.29 -10.93
C THR A 181 24.80 1.05 -10.73
N GLY A 182 24.52 -0.04 -11.45
CA GLY A 182 25.33 -1.26 -11.41
C GLY A 182 24.85 -2.36 -10.45
N ILE A 183 23.93 -2.10 -9.52
CA ILE A 183 23.37 -3.17 -8.66
C ILE A 183 22.08 -3.70 -9.27
N THR A 184 22.08 -4.98 -9.60
CA THR A 184 20.88 -5.71 -10.05
C THR A 184 20.65 -6.91 -9.14
N GLY A 185 19.38 -7.26 -8.95
CA GLY A 185 19.00 -8.37 -8.10
C GLY A 185 17.83 -9.14 -8.66
N SER A 186 17.79 -10.44 -8.43
CA SER A 186 16.62 -11.27 -8.67
C SER A 186 16.36 -12.18 -7.48
N LEU A 187 15.09 -12.33 -7.10
CA LEU A 187 14.61 -13.34 -6.16
C LEU A 187 13.67 -14.27 -6.92
N THR A 188 13.95 -15.56 -6.91
CA THR A 188 13.06 -16.60 -7.43
C THR A 188 12.63 -17.51 -6.29
N VAL A 189 11.32 -17.62 -6.05
CA VAL A 189 10.75 -18.52 -5.04
C VAL A 189 9.97 -19.62 -5.75
N ASN A 190 10.41 -20.87 -5.64
CA ASN A 190 9.83 -22.02 -6.34
C ASN A 190 9.68 -23.23 -5.42
N LEU A 191 8.94 -24.24 -5.89
CA LEU A 191 8.90 -25.55 -5.24
C LEU A 191 10.16 -26.36 -5.58
N ASN A 192 10.70 -27.06 -4.59
CA ASN A 192 11.76 -28.04 -4.79
C ASN A 192 11.20 -29.27 -5.53
N LYS A 193 11.61 -29.45 -6.80
CA LYS A 193 11.15 -30.58 -7.64
C LYS A 193 11.87 -31.90 -7.31
N ASN A 194 12.95 -31.87 -6.56
CA ASN A 194 13.77 -33.04 -6.25
C ASN A 194 13.16 -33.84 -5.08
N VAL A 195 12.02 -34.49 -5.32
CA VAL A 195 11.29 -35.31 -4.33
C VAL A 195 11.76 -36.78 -4.34
N GLN A 196 12.85 -37.11 -5.04
CA GLN A 196 13.28 -38.52 -5.24
C GLN A 196 14.18 -39.10 -4.13
N GLY A 197 14.39 -38.40 -3.02
CA GLY A 197 15.00 -38.97 -1.83
C GLY A 197 14.05 -38.88 -0.64
N GLU A 198 13.84 -39.98 0.09
CA GLU A 198 13.00 -40.07 1.30
C GLU A 198 13.42 -39.15 2.47
N GLU A 199 14.40 -38.28 2.28
CA GLU A 199 14.69 -37.25 3.25
C GLU A 199 13.68 -36.11 3.08
N HIS A 200 12.69 -36.09 3.98
CA HIS A 200 11.86 -34.94 4.36
C HIS A 200 12.71 -33.76 4.90
N ASP A 201 13.87 -33.52 4.30
CA ASP A 201 14.79 -32.49 4.70
C ASP A 201 14.32 -31.19 4.04
N SER A 202 13.51 -30.47 4.82
CA SER A 202 12.91 -29.17 4.53
C SER A 202 14.03 -28.16 4.33
N SER A 203 14.68 -28.22 3.17
CA SER A 203 15.93 -27.52 2.90
C SER A 203 15.74 -26.51 1.79
N MET A 204 15.85 -25.25 2.19
CA MET A 204 15.77 -24.06 1.36
C MET A 204 17.13 -23.73 0.73
N TRP A 205 17.35 -24.12 -0.53
CA TRP A 205 18.60 -23.86 -1.26
C TRP A 205 18.71 -22.40 -1.68
N LYS A 206 19.93 -21.84 -1.66
CA LYS A 206 20.27 -20.50 -2.15
C LYS A 206 21.52 -20.56 -3.04
N SER A 207 21.70 -19.60 -3.94
CA SER A 207 22.97 -19.27 -4.59
C SER A 207 23.23 -17.78 -4.33
N CYS A 208 24.47 -17.32 -4.20
CA CYS A 208 24.78 -15.90 -4.02
C CYS A 208 26.17 -15.58 -4.57
N PRO A 209 26.32 -14.56 -5.45
CA PRO A 209 27.61 -14.08 -5.99
C PRO A 209 28.43 -13.26 -4.96
N PRO A 210 29.72 -12.97 -5.26
CA PRO A 210 30.74 -12.71 -4.26
C PRO A 210 30.64 -11.34 -3.58
N LEU A 211 31.30 -11.28 -2.42
CA LEU A 211 31.59 -10.10 -1.57
C LEU A 211 30.45 -9.57 -0.72
N TRP A 212 30.12 -10.24 0.40
CA TRP A 212 29.52 -9.56 1.56
C TRP A 212 29.33 -10.44 2.81
N LYS A 213 29.39 -9.78 3.98
CA LYS A 213 29.16 -10.34 5.31
C LYS A 213 27.69 -10.27 5.71
N LEU A 214 27.15 -11.43 6.06
CA LEU A 214 25.78 -11.71 6.47
C LEU A 214 25.80 -12.16 7.95
N GLU A 215 24.74 -11.94 8.71
CA GLU A 215 24.57 -12.53 10.06
C GLU A 215 23.09 -12.95 10.16
N LEU A 216 22.82 -14.23 10.38
CA LEU A 216 21.48 -14.80 10.50
C LEU A 216 21.23 -15.27 11.93
N GLY A 217 20.09 -14.91 12.51
CA GLY A 217 19.56 -15.50 13.75
C GLY A 217 18.62 -16.69 13.48
N ARG A 218 17.99 -17.25 14.51
CA ARG A 218 17.10 -18.44 14.44
C ARG A 218 15.83 -18.31 13.58
N THR A 219 15.48 -17.10 13.18
CA THR A 219 14.53 -16.84 12.08
C THR A 219 15.33 -16.82 10.80
N SER A 220 14.84 -17.44 9.71
CA SER A 220 15.51 -17.45 8.40
C SER A 220 15.56 -16.03 7.79
N VAL A 221 16.24 -15.08 8.45
CA VAL A 221 16.35 -13.65 8.18
C VAL A 221 17.70 -13.39 7.54
N LEU A 222 17.68 -13.07 6.25
CA LEU A 222 18.88 -13.03 5.44
C LEU A 222 19.21 -11.58 5.03
N PRO A 223 19.90 -10.78 5.84
CA PRO A 223 20.23 -9.40 5.48
C PRO A 223 21.37 -9.32 4.45
N THR A 224 21.09 -8.99 3.19
CA THR A 224 22.13 -8.68 2.19
C THR A 224 22.68 -7.27 2.42
N ARG A 225 23.97 -7.15 2.76
CA ARG A 225 24.67 -5.86 2.85
C ARG A 225 25.35 -5.58 1.52
N THR A 226 24.98 -4.50 0.85
CA THR A 226 25.69 -4.03 -0.34
C THR A 226 26.89 -3.16 0.02
N PRO A 227 27.97 -3.17 -0.80
CA PRO A 227 29.08 -2.24 -0.66
C PRO A 227 28.56 -0.79 -0.80
N LYS A 228 29.22 0.14 -0.11
CA LYS A 228 28.82 1.56 -0.11
C LYS A 228 29.18 2.29 -1.40
N THR A 229 30.15 1.78 -2.14
CA THR A 229 30.68 2.36 -3.37
C THR A 229 31.09 1.21 -4.28
N LEU A 230 30.46 1.14 -5.46
CA LEU A 230 30.96 0.39 -6.61
C LEU A 230 31.61 1.43 -7.54
N ASP A 231 32.70 1.07 -8.18
CA ASP A 231 33.26 1.93 -9.22
C ASP A 231 32.28 2.01 -10.42
N ALA A 232 32.40 3.06 -11.24
CA ALA A 232 31.39 3.36 -12.27
C ALA A 232 31.27 2.26 -13.36
N ASP A 233 32.30 1.43 -13.50
CA ASP A 233 32.39 0.28 -14.40
C ASP A 233 32.08 -1.06 -13.71
N GLU A 234 31.95 -1.08 -12.38
CA GLU A 234 31.60 -2.27 -11.63
C GLU A 234 30.09 -2.52 -11.63
N SER A 235 29.71 -3.79 -11.75
CA SER A 235 28.33 -4.20 -11.58
C SER A 235 28.21 -5.40 -10.65
N LEU A 236 27.19 -5.37 -9.80
CA LEU A 236 26.88 -6.40 -8.84
C LEU A 236 25.50 -6.97 -9.19
N SER A 237 25.47 -8.19 -9.71
CA SER A 237 24.24 -8.93 -9.93
C SER A 237 24.05 -9.94 -8.82
N ILE A 238 22.91 -9.95 -8.12
CA ILE A 238 22.61 -10.88 -7.01
C ILE A 238 21.40 -11.73 -7.38
N THR A 239 21.60 -13.02 -7.58
CA THR A 239 20.50 -13.98 -7.77
C THR A 239 20.25 -14.73 -6.48
N ILE A 240 19.03 -14.65 -5.94
CA ILE A 240 18.57 -15.40 -4.79
C ILE A 240 17.55 -16.41 -5.28
N GLU A 241 17.90 -17.69 -5.24
CA GLU A 241 16.92 -18.76 -5.43
C GLU A 241 16.44 -19.23 -4.06
N LEU A 242 15.15 -19.53 -3.96
CA LEU A 242 14.48 -20.00 -2.77
C LEU A 242 13.60 -21.19 -3.12
N LEU A 243 14.03 -22.39 -2.72
CA LEU A 243 13.28 -23.62 -2.97
C LEU A 243 12.49 -24.05 -1.72
N LEU A 244 11.17 -24.02 -1.81
CA LEU A 244 10.26 -24.45 -0.75
C LEU A 244 9.89 -25.94 -0.92
N PRO A 245 9.66 -26.69 0.17
CA PRO A 245 9.20 -28.07 0.06
C PRO A 245 7.78 -28.14 -0.53
N SER A 246 7.45 -29.27 -1.15
CA SER A 246 6.18 -29.51 -1.86
C SER A 246 4.92 -29.41 -0.97
N SER A 247 5.07 -29.54 0.35
CA SER A 247 4.03 -29.32 1.34
C SER A 247 4.61 -28.54 2.52
N SER A 248 4.25 -27.27 2.66
CA SER A 248 4.63 -26.47 3.83
C SER A 248 3.54 -25.49 4.25
N SER A 249 3.53 -25.22 5.55
CA SER A 249 2.75 -24.14 6.15
C SER A 249 3.74 -23.16 6.78
N ILE A 250 3.84 -21.97 6.19
CA ILE A 250 4.73 -20.91 6.64
C ILE A 250 3.87 -19.89 7.38
N ASP A 251 4.22 -19.61 8.63
CA ASP A 251 3.46 -18.67 9.43
C ASP A 251 3.61 -17.25 8.87
N THR A 252 4.85 -16.76 8.76
CA THR A 252 5.12 -15.45 8.20
C THR A 252 6.25 -15.51 7.19
N PHE A 253 5.98 -15.07 5.97
CA PHE A 253 6.98 -14.90 4.92
C PHE A 253 7.11 -13.42 4.56
N LEU A 254 8.30 -12.84 4.74
CA LEU A 254 8.55 -11.42 4.53
C LEU A 254 9.70 -11.19 3.55
N THR A 255 9.49 -10.41 2.50
CA THR A 255 10.57 -9.95 1.63
C THR A 255 10.62 -8.44 1.57
N TYR A 256 11.84 -7.92 1.67
CA TYR A 256 12.13 -6.50 1.53
C TYR A 256 13.33 -6.36 0.59
N LEU A 257 13.05 -6.16 -0.70
CA LEU A 257 14.06 -6.19 -1.75
C LEU A 257 13.79 -5.08 -2.80
N PRO A 258 14.11 -3.82 -2.49
CA PRO A 258 13.72 -2.66 -3.31
C PRO A 258 14.27 -2.69 -4.76
N LEU A 259 15.48 -3.23 -4.96
CA LEU A 259 16.15 -3.32 -6.27
C LEU A 259 16.11 -4.73 -6.89
N PHE A 260 15.26 -5.63 -6.40
CA PHE A 260 15.21 -7.00 -6.93
C PHE A 260 13.96 -7.20 -7.77
N THR A 261 14.13 -7.84 -8.92
CA THR A 261 12.99 -8.50 -9.59
C THR A 261 12.57 -9.68 -8.75
N GLN A 262 11.32 -9.71 -8.28
CA GLN A 262 10.84 -10.76 -7.41
C GLN A 262 9.85 -11.63 -8.18
N GLN A 263 10.17 -12.91 -8.32
CA GLN A 263 9.35 -13.90 -9.00
C GLN A 263 8.99 -15.02 -8.04
N TYR A 264 7.69 -15.23 -7.84
CA TYR A 264 7.15 -16.34 -7.08
C TYR A 264 6.47 -17.29 -8.06
N GLY A 265 6.82 -18.57 -8.01
CA GLY A 265 6.22 -19.62 -8.83
C GLY A 265 4.75 -19.89 -8.48
N ASP A 266 4.24 -21.02 -8.97
CA ASP A 266 2.95 -21.55 -8.54
C ASP A 266 3.14 -22.30 -7.21
N LEU A 267 2.77 -21.63 -6.11
CA LEU A 267 2.87 -22.15 -4.75
C LEU A 267 1.51 -22.50 -4.17
N GLY A 268 0.40 -22.05 -4.77
CA GLY A 268 -0.92 -21.98 -4.13
C GLY A 268 -1.55 -23.33 -3.78
N ARG A 269 -1.05 -24.44 -4.35
CA ARG A 269 -1.50 -25.81 -4.01
C ARG A 269 -0.64 -26.50 -2.95
N SER A 270 0.60 -26.04 -2.79
CA SER A 270 1.66 -26.76 -2.08
C SER A 270 2.11 -26.03 -0.82
N VAL A 271 2.08 -24.70 -0.85
CA VAL A 271 2.50 -23.84 0.25
C VAL A 271 1.35 -22.95 0.64
N SER A 272 1.05 -22.95 1.93
CA SER A 272 0.10 -22.02 2.52
C SER A 272 0.83 -21.02 3.40
N PHE A 273 0.51 -19.74 3.24
CA PHE A 273 1.06 -18.66 4.06
C PHE A 273 -0.01 -18.16 5.02
N ASN A 274 0.25 -18.11 6.33
CA ASN A 274 -0.65 -17.39 7.23
C ASN A 274 -0.52 -15.88 6.97
N ARG A 275 0.70 -15.37 6.85
CA ARG A 275 1.01 -13.99 6.48
C ARG A 275 2.14 -13.90 5.46
N LEU A 276 1.87 -13.26 4.32
CA LEU A 276 2.85 -13.00 3.27
C LEU A 276 2.99 -11.49 3.06
N VAL A 277 4.21 -10.97 3.17
CA VAL A 277 4.53 -9.56 2.95
C VAL A 277 5.65 -9.47 1.91
N ILE A 278 5.38 -8.82 0.79
CA ILE A 278 6.32 -8.65 -0.31
C ILE A 278 6.49 -7.16 -0.57
N GLU A 279 7.70 -6.66 -0.38
CA GLU A 279 8.03 -5.25 -0.62
C GLU A 279 9.12 -5.11 -1.70
N GLY A 280 8.85 -4.25 -2.68
CA GLY A 280 9.75 -3.88 -3.77
C GLY A 280 9.69 -2.38 -4.08
N THR A 281 10.43 -1.93 -5.09
CA THR A 281 10.43 -0.51 -5.50
C THR A 281 10.51 -0.35 -7.00
N ASN A 282 11.64 -0.72 -7.60
CA ASN A 282 11.95 -0.33 -8.98
C ASN A 282 11.66 -1.46 -9.97
N ASN A 283 11.63 -2.70 -9.48
CA ASN A 283 11.52 -3.89 -10.30
C ASN A 283 10.18 -4.59 -10.09
N MET A 284 9.74 -5.30 -11.13
CA MET A 284 8.45 -5.98 -11.16
C MET A 284 8.37 -7.07 -10.08
N ILE A 285 7.18 -7.18 -9.48
CA ILE A 285 6.81 -8.30 -8.62
C ILE A 285 5.84 -9.18 -9.41
N SER A 286 6.27 -10.40 -9.72
CA SER A 286 5.48 -11.39 -10.45
C SER A 286 5.18 -12.59 -9.55
N CYS A 287 3.91 -12.80 -9.25
CA CYS A 287 3.40 -13.90 -8.45
C CYS A 287 2.64 -14.88 -9.35
N GLY A 288 3.04 -16.15 -9.40
CA GLY A 288 2.34 -17.17 -10.18
C GLY A 288 0.94 -17.41 -9.63
N ASN A 289 0.86 -18.29 -8.64
CA ASN A 289 -0.35 -18.54 -7.87
C ASN A 289 0.03 -18.68 -6.41
N LEU A 290 -0.47 -17.79 -5.57
CA LEU A 290 -0.14 -17.71 -4.15
C LEU A 290 -1.40 -17.94 -3.33
N SER A 291 -1.30 -18.73 -2.27
CA SER A 291 -2.40 -19.02 -1.36
C SER A 291 -2.03 -18.64 0.06
N GLY A 292 -2.88 -17.87 0.74
CA GLY A 292 -2.63 -17.52 2.14
C GLY A 292 -3.78 -16.80 2.83
N ALA A 293 -3.71 -16.69 4.14
CA ALA A 293 -4.73 -15.98 4.90
C ALA A 293 -4.61 -14.47 4.72
N GLN A 294 -3.39 -13.94 4.80
CA GLN A 294 -3.11 -12.52 4.61
C GLN A 294 -1.96 -12.31 3.64
N ILE A 295 -2.18 -11.54 2.57
CA ILE A 295 -1.16 -11.22 1.57
C ILE A 295 -1.08 -9.70 1.40
N TYR A 296 0.12 -9.16 1.53
CA TYR A 296 0.43 -7.75 1.34
C TYR A 296 1.54 -7.65 0.29
N VAL A 297 1.26 -7.01 -0.83
CA VAL A 297 2.25 -6.75 -1.88
C VAL A 297 2.34 -5.26 -2.10
N LYS A 298 3.52 -4.71 -1.80
CA LYS A 298 3.81 -3.29 -1.98
C LYS A 298 4.94 -3.11 -2.98
N ASN A 299 4.69 -2.30 -3.98
CA ASN A 299 5.70 -1.81 -4.90
C ASN A 299 5.63 -0.28 -4.95
N VAL A 300 6.58 0.39 -5.61
CA VAL A 300 6.53 1.85 -5.74
C VAL A 300 6.42 2.24 -7.20
N LEU A 301 7.40 1.85 -8.01
CA LEU A 301 7.54 2.29 -9.40
C LEU A 301 7.14 1.21 -10.41
N ALA A 302 7.30 -0.07 -10.05
CA ALA A 302 7.04 -1.18 -10.95
C ALA A 302 5.71 -1.89 -10.69
N SER A 303 5.30 -2.68 -11.69
CA SER A 303 4.04 -3.40 -11.69
C SER A 303 3.99 -4.54 -10.68
N ILE A 304 2.76 -4.88 -10.30
CA ILE A 304 2.42 -6.08 -9.52
C ILE A 304 1.55 -6.95 -10.42
N LYS A 305 1.97 -8.19 -10.65
CA LYS A 305 1.24 -9.16 -11.47
C LYS A 305 1.06 -10.47 -10.72
N GLY A 306 -0.15 -11.05 -10.71
CA GLY A 306 -0.27 -12.45 -10.29
C GLY A 306 -1.65 -13.01 -10.02
N THR A 307 -1.68 -14.25 -9.53
CA THR A 307 -2.89 -14.94 -9.05
C THR A 307 -2.82 -15.14 -7.55
N PHE A 308 -3.88 -14.75 -6.84
CA PHE A 308 -3.93 -14.75 -5.37
C PHE A 308 -5.19 -15.47 -4.89
N ASN A 309 -5.05 -16.46 -4.02
CA ASN A 309 -6.13 -17.10 -3.31
C ASN A 309 -6.04 -16.72 -1.83
N VAL A 310 -7.01 -15.96 -1.34
CA VAL A 310 -6.92 -15.30 -0.04
C VAL A 310 -8.16 -15.54 0.79
N THR A 311 -7.96 -15.92 2.06
CA THR A 311 -9.11 -16.15 2.96
C THR A 311 -9.51 -14.92 3.77
N ASN A 312 -8.54 -14.10 4.20
CA ASN A 312 -8.82 -12.98 5.13
C ASN A 312 -8.54 -11.61 4.52
N LYS A 313 -7.33 -11.34 4.03
CA LYS A 313 -6.97 -9.98 3.56
C LYS A 313 -5.94 -9.99 2.44
N LEU A 314 -6.25 -9.33 1.34
CA LEU A 314 -5.33 -9.03 0.24
C LEU A 314 -5.18 -7.51 0.11
N ALA A 315 -3.94 -7.03 0.13
CA ALA A 315 -3.62 -5.63 -0.15
C ALA A 315 -2.53 -5.55 -1.24
N LEU A 316 -2.85 -4.88 -2.34
CA LEU A 316 -1.93 -4.59 -3.43
C LEU A 316 -1.77 -3.07 -3.53
N ASP A 317 -0.55 -2.57 -3.29
CA ASP A 317 -0.25 -1.14 -3.22
C ASP A 317 0.93 -0.79 -4.13
N THR A 318 0.75 0.20 -4.99
CA THR A 318 1.82 0.76 -5.82
C THR A 318 1.58 2.24 -6.10
N VAL A 319 2.61 2.99 -6.52
CA VAL A 319 2.44 4.42 -6.84
C VAL A 319 2.35 4.62 -8.35
N ARG A 320 3.26 4.01 -9.11
CA ARG A 320 3.32 4.14 -10.58
C ARG A 320 3.20 2.81 -11.30
N GLY A 321 3.18 1.68 -10.60
CA GLY A 321 3.03 0.38 -11.21
C GLY A 321 1.60 0.07 -11.63
N ALA A 322 1.43 -0.66 -12.73
CA ALA A 322 0.15 -1.29 -13.05
C ALA A 322 -0.10 -2.48 -12.10
N ILE A 323 -1.37 -2.71 -11.75
CA ILE A 323 -1.79 -3.89 -11.00
C ILE A 323 -2.56 -4.80 -11.95
N THR A 324 -2.06 -6.03 -12.17
CA THR A 324 -2.75 -7.06 -12.96
C THR A 324 -2.95 -8.31 -12.10
N ALA A 325 -4.17 -8.53 -11.61
CA ALA A 325 -4.42 -9.55 -10.59
C ALA A 325 -5.64 -10.44 -10.90
N ASN A 326 -5.47 -11.75 -10.75
CA ASN A 326 -6.58 -12.69 -10.64
C ASN A 326 -6.72 -13.07 -9.17
N VAL A 327 -7.81 -12.65 -8.53
CA VAL A 327 -8.00 -12.80 -7.09
C VAL A 327 -9.15 -13.77 -6.84
N THR A 328 -8.95 -14.75 -5.97
CA THR A 328 -10.01 -15.56 -5.39
C THR A 328 -10.12 -15.21 -3.91
N LEU A 329 -11.22 -14.59 -3.50
CA LEU A 329 -11.53 -14.32 -2.10
C LEU A 329 -12.38 -15.47 -1.57
N THR A 330 -11.85 -16.18 -0.57
CA THR A 330 -12.52 -17.35 0.01
C THR A 330 -12.97 -17.05 1.43
N GLN A 331 -14.28 -16.96 1.66
CA GLN A 331 -14.80 -16.80 3.01
C GLN A 331 -14.89 -18.15 3.72
N THR A 332 -14.17 -18.30 4.82
CA THR A 332 -14.17 -19.53 5.64
C THR A 332 -15.26 -19.48 6.70
N MET A 333 -15.80 -20.64 7.08
CA MET A 333 -16.97 -20.74 7.96
C MET A 333 -16.74 -20.19 9.38
N SER A 334 -15.48 -20.14 9.82
CA SER A 334 -15.09 -19.66 11.14
C SER A 334 -14.89 -18.14 11.22
N ALA A 335 -14.85 -17.45 10.07
CA ALA A 335 -14.54 -16.05 10.02
C ALA A 335 -15.81 -15.19 10.18
N PHE A 336 -16.00 -14.63 11.38
CA PHE A 336 -16.93 -13.52 11.59
C PHE A 336 -16.50 -12.23 10.88
N GLN A 337 -15.29 -12.21 10.31
CA GLN A 337 -14.71 -11.08 9.62
C GLN A 337 -14.86 -11.26 8.10
N PRO A 338 -15.18 -10.20 7.35
CA PRO A 338 -15.20 -10.28 5.89
C PRO A 338 -13.82 -10.64 5.34
N SER A 339 -13.78 -11.25 4.15
CA SER A 339 -12.55 -11.25 3.36
C SER A 339 -12.37 -9.87 2.72
N PHE A 340 -11.22 -9.24 2.96
CA PHE A 340 -10.90 -7.90 2.50
C PHE A 340 -9.99 -7.91 1.28
N LEU A 341 -10.32 -7.09 0.29
CA LEU A 341 -9.48 -6.79 -0.86
C LEU A 341 -9.25 -5.28 -0.94
N SER A 342 -7.99 -4.86 -0.99
CA SER A 342 -7.61 -3.47 -1.25
C SER A 342 -6.62 -3.42 -2.41
N MET A 343 -6.90 -2.60 -3.42
CA MET A 343 -6.00 -2.30 -4.52
C MET A 343 -5.87 -0.79 -4.64
N ASP A 344 -4.65 -0.26 -4.53
CA ASP A 344 -4.37 1.17 -4.67
C ASP A 344 -3.20 1.39 -5.64
N THR A 345 -3.40 2.29 -6.59
CA THR A 345 -2.33 2.77 -7.48
C THR A 345 -2.47 4.24 -7.80
N GLY A 346 -1.37 4.99 -7.84
CA GLY A 346 -1.40 6.39 -8.23
C GLY A 346 -1.79 6.56 -9.70
N TYR A 347 -0.91 6.17 -10.62
CA TYR A 347 -0.96 6.65 -12.01
C TYR A 347 -1.21 5.59 -13.07
N SER A 348 -1.23 4.31 -12.70
CA SER A 348 -1.20 3.21 -13.66
C SER A 348 -2.46 2.36 -13.58
N PRO A 349 -2.79 1.60 -14.64
CA PRO A 349 -4.05 0.88 -14.69
C PRO A 349 -4.13 -0.26 -13.66
N ILE A 350 -5.35 -0.53 -13.19
CA ILE A 350 -5.72 -1.71 -12.41
C ILE A 350 -6.57 -2.61 -13.32
N ASN A 351 -6.06 -3.80 -13.64
CA ASN A 351 -6.78 -4.85 -14.37
C ASN A 351 -6.95 -6.06 -13.45
N ALA A 352 -8.16 -6.26 -12.91
CA ALA A 352 -8.40 -7.28 -11.90
C ALA A 352 -9.67 -8.09 -12.16
N ASN A 353 -9.55 -9.41 -12.01
CA ASN A 353 -10.68 -10.34 -11.98
C ASN A 353 -10.78 -10.93 -10.58
N VAL A 354 -11.91 -10.70 -9.90
CA VAL A 354 -12.14 -11.13 -8.53
C VAL A 354 -13.21 -12.22 -8.53
N THR A 355 -12.85 -13.42 -8.08
CA THR A 355 -13.75 -14.54 -7.87
C THR A 355 -14.09 -14.65 -6.38
N LEU A 356 -15.36 -14.58 -6.04
CA LEU A 356 -15.89 -14.73 -4.69
C LEU A 356 -16.25 -16.20 -4.47
N SER A 357 -15.70 -16.81 -3.43
CA SER A 357 -15.92 -18.20 -3.07
C SER A 357 -16.40 -18.31 -1.63
N MET A 358 -17.51 -19.00 -1.43
CA MET A 358 -18.09 -19.22 -0.11
C MET A 358 -18.72 -20.60 -0.03
N GLN A 359 -18.56 -21.28 1.11
CA GLN A 359 -19.07 -22.65 1.28
C GLN A 359 -20.49 -22.72 1.84
N LYS A 360 -20.94 -21.70 2.58
CA LYS A 360 -22.26 -21.67 3.21
C LYS A 360 -22.96 -20.34 2.95
N PRO A 361 -24.28 -20.33 2.71
CA PRO A 361 -25.04 -19.09 2.59
C PRO A 361 -24.92 -18.25 3.86
N VAL A 362 -24.83 -16.93 3.68
CA VAL A 362 -25.01 -15.97 4.77
C VAL A 362 -26.50 -15.75 4.99
N GLU A 363 -26.90 -15.58 6.24
CA GLU A 363 -28.26 -15.13 6.57
C GLU A 363 -28.47 -13.72 6.02
N ASP A 364 -29.63 -13.42 5.45
CA ASP A 364 -29.89 -12.18 4.69
C ASP A 364 -29.60 -10.87 5.48
N ASP A 365 -29.56 -10.94 6.81
CA ASP A 365 -29.30 -9.82 7.73
C ASP A 365 -27.85 -9.75 8.27
N GLY A 366 -26.93 -10.53 7.70
CA GLY A 366 -25.54 -10.63 8.17
C GLY A 366 -24.64 -9.45 7.78
N PRO A 367 -23.47 -9.31 8.43
CA PRO A 367 -22.41 -8.42 7.94
C PRO A 367 -21.93 -8.85 6.54
N PRO A 368 -21.31 -7.95 5.75
CA PRO A 368 -20.79 -8.30 4.44
C PRO A 368 -19.75 -9.43 4.53
N SER A 369 -19.88 -10.44 3.67
CA SER A 369 -18.89 -11.52 3.54
C SER A 369 -17.60 -11.03 2.90
N PHE A 370 -17.74 -10.09 1.97
CA PHE A 370 -16.64 -9.60 1.14
C PHE A 370 -16.63 -8.08 1.13
N VAL A 371 -15.45 -7.50 1.28
CA VAL A 371 -15.25 -6.05 1.26
C VAL A 371 -14.12 -5.74 0.30
N THR A 372 -14.43 -4.98 -0.74
CA THR A 372 -13.48 -4.66 -1.81
C THR A 372 -13.34 -3.15 -1.95
N HIS A 373 -12.10 -2.67 -1.86
CA HIS A 373 -11.71 -1.29 -2.09
C HIS A 373 -10.74 -1.23 -3.27
N VAL A 374 -11.07 -0.46 -4.29
CA VAL A 374 -10.20 -0.25 -5.45
C VAL A 374 -10.10 1.24 -5.69
N LYS A 375 -8.88 1.76 -5.69
CA LYS A 375 -8.63 3.18 -5.87
C LYS A 375 -7.51 3.41 -6.87
N THR A 376 -7.70 4.42 -7.70
CA THR A 376 -6.60 5.04 -8.44
C THR A 376 -6.76 6.54 -8.57
N PHE A 377 -5.67 7.24 -8.86
CA PHE A 377 -5.72 8.67 -9.16
C PHE A 377 -5.86 8.92 -10.67
N ASN A 378 -5.02 8.30 -11.51
CA ASN A 378 -4.98 8.57 -12.96
C ASN A 378 -4.88 7.30 -13.83
N GLY A 379 -5.02 6.11 -13.24
CA GLY A 379 -5.04 4.85 -13.99
C GLY A 379 -6.44 4.43 -14.41
N GLU A 380 -6.57 3.70 -15.52
CA GLU A 380 -7.85 3.04 -15.83
C GLU A 380 -8.13 1.91 -14.83
N ILE A 381 -9.38 1.73 -14.42
CA ILE A 381 -9.81 0.58 -13.62
C ILE A 381 -10.63 -0.35 -14.50
N ASN A 382 -10.16 -1.57 -14.72
CA ASN A 382 -10.93 -2.67 -15.30
C ASN A 382 -11.10 -3.76 -14.24
N LEU A 383 -12.28 -3.79 -13.61
CA LEU A 383 -12.59 -4.67 -12.49
C LEU A 383 -13.76 -5.60 -12.84
N GLY A 384 -13.51 -6.90 -12.91
CA GLY A 384 -14.53 -7.93 -12.99
C GLY A 384 -14.74 -8.60 -11.63
N ILE A 385 -15.99 -8.77 -11.19
CA ILE A 385 -16.34 -9.52 -9.98
C ILE A 385 -17.32 -10.62 -10.34
N TYR A 386 -16.95 -11.84 -9.99
CA TYR A 386 -17.66 -13.07 -10.31
C TYR A 386 -17.79 -13.94 -9.07
N HIS A 387 -18.84 -14.74 -8.97
CA HIS A 387 -18.95 -15.79 -7.97
C HIS A 387 -18.47 -17.11 -8.56
N ALA A 388 -17.73 -17.89 -7.77
CA ALA A 388 -17.37 -19.25 -8.16
C ALA A 388 -18.63 -20.13 -8.35
N GLU A 389 -18.49 -21.18 -9.15
CA GLU A 389 -19.54 -22.17 -9.34
C GLU A 389 -19.90 -22.82 -7.99
N GLY A 390 -21.19 -23.04 -7.75
CA GLY A 390 -21.68 -23.59 -6.48
C GLY A 390 -21.63 -22.64 -5.27
N THR A 391 -21.04 -21.44 -5.39
CA THR A 391 -21.07 -20.45 -4.30
C THR A 391 -22.50 -19.92 -4.10
N PRO A 392 -23.05 -19.96 -2.86
CA PRO A 392 -24.36 -19.43 -2.54
C PRO A 392 -24.38 -17.89 -2.61
N LYS A 393 -25.56 -17.29 -2.44
CA LYS A 393 -25.68 -15.82 -2.34
C LYS A 393 -24.80 -15.29 -1.22
N SER A 394 -24.10 -14.20 -1.47
CA SER A 394 -23.16 -13.57 -0.53
C SER A 394 -23.31 -12.06 -0.54
N ILE A 395 -23.01 -11.42 0.60
CA ILE A 395 -23.13 -9.96 0.74
C ILE A 395 -21.78 -9.33 0.41
N LEU A 396 -21.75 -8.55 -0.68
CA LEU A 396 -20.56 -7.83 -1.16
C LEU A 396 -20.68 -6.32 -0.89
N SER A 397 -19.68 -5.76 -0.24
CA SER A 397 -19.47 -4.30 -0.14
C SER A 397 -18.34 -3.88 -1.06
N LEU A 398 -18.68 -3.24 -2.19
CA LEU A 398 -17.70 -2.77 -3.17
C LEU A 398 -17.61 -1.24 -3.18
N GLN A 399 -16.38 -0.73 -3.11
CA GLN A 399 -16.07 0.67 -3.32
C GLN A 399 -14.98 0.83 -4.37
N VAL A 400 -15.28 1.61 -5.41
CA VAL A 400 -14.35 1.92 -6.51
C VAL A 400 -14.22 3.44 -6.59
N GLN A 401 -12.98 3.94 -6.62
CA GLN A 401 -12.68 5.37 -6.70
C GLN A 401 -11.64 5.63 -7.79
N ASN A 402 -11.93 6.58 -8.68
CA ASN A 402 -10.99 7.10 -9.66
C ASN A 402 -11.14 8.62 -9.73
N ALA A 403 -10.04 9.35 -9.94
CA ALA A 403 -10.08 10.81 -10.01
C ALA A 403 -10.10 11.33 -11.45
N LEU A 404 -9.25 10.80 -12.34
CA LEU A 404 -9.02 11.38 -13.67
C LEU A 404 -9.25 10.41 -14.84
N ALA A 405 -9.22 9.10 -14.60
CA ALA A 405 -9.28 8.10 -15.66
C ALA A 405 -10.61 7.30 -15.64
N GLN A 406 -10.81 6.48 -16.67
CA GLN A 406 -12.02 5.68 -16.83
C GLN A 406 -12.06 4.52 -15.81
N SER A 407 -13.27 4.18 -15.36
CA SER A 407 -13.54 2.97 -14.56
C SER A 407 -14.61 2.11 -15.21
N ASN A 408 -14.27 0.86 -15.47
CA ASN A 408 -15.13 -0.19 -15.98
C ASN A 408 -15.27 -1.29 -14.92
N VAL A 409 -16.48 -1.43 -14.38
CA VAL A 409 -16.80 -2.42 -13.35
C VAL A 409 -17.84 -3.39 -13.91
N GLN A 410 -17.51 -4.67 -13.88
CA GLN A 410 -18.39 -5.75 -14.30
C GLN A 410 -18.75 -6.60 -13.09
N LEU A 411 -20.05 -6.83 -12.91
CA LEU A 411 -20.60 -7.72 -11.89
C LEU A 411 -21.31 -8.88 -12.61
N ASP A 412 -21.25 -10.07 -12.03
CA ASP A 412 -21.93 -11.23 -12.59
C ASP A 412 -23.46 -11.21 -12.37
N HIS A 413 -24.15 -12.18 -12.96
CA HIS A 413 -25.60 -12.30 -12.88
C HIS A 413 -26.13 -12.70 -11.50
N LYS A 414 -25.27 -13.11 -10.56
CA LYS A 414 -25.67 -13.44 -9.19
C LYS A 414 -25.73 -12.21 -8.29
N PHE A 415 -25.19 -11.09 -8.74
CA PHE A 415 -25.31 -9.84 -8.02
C PHE A 415 -26.76 -9.33 -8.00
N GLU A 416 -27.31 -9.18 -6.80
CA GLU A 416 -28.59 -8.56 -6.52
C GLU A 416 -28.35 -7.44 -5.51
N GLY A 417 -28.62 -6.18 -5.86
CA GLY A 417 -28.35 -5.08 -4.95
C GLY A 417 -28.51 -3.69 -5.53
N MET A 418 -28.14 -2.70 -4.72
CA MET A 418 -28.13 -1.29 -5.09
C MET A 418 -26.70 -0.83 -5.35
N PHE A 419 -26.55 0.11 -6.28
CA PHE A 419 -25.30 0.81 -6.52
C PHE A 419 -25.53 2.32 -6.50
N ASN A 420 -24.53 3.07 -6.05
CA ASN A 420 -24.51 4.53 -6.10
C ASN A 420 -23.28 4.93 -6.88
N ILE A 421 -23.48 5.58 -8.04
CA ILE A 421 -22.39 6.00 -8.92
C ILE A 421 -22.44 7.52 -9.03
N GLN A 422 -21.30 8.15 -8.79
CA GLN A 422 -21.14 9.59 -8.85
C GLN A 422 -19.90 9.92 -9.67
N THR A 423 -20.02 10.90 -10.55
CA THR A 423 -18.96 11.39 -11.41
C THR A 423 -19.05 12.91 -11.48
N LYS A 424 -17.91 13.58 -11.65
CA LYS A 424 -17.82 15.04 -11.76
C LYS A 424 -17.44 15.51 -13.15
N LEU A 425 -16.71 14.69 -13.91
CA LEU A 425 -16.03 15.11 -15.14
C LEU A 425 -16.51 14.37 -16.39
N ASP A 426 -17.26 13.26 -16.24
CA ASP A 426 -17.67 12.42 -17.36
C ASP A 426 -19.07 11.82 -17.14
N GLN A 427 -19.62 11.13 -18.14
CA GLN A 427 -20.92 10.46 -18.10
C GLN A 427 -20.83 9.06 -17.47
N VAL A 428 -21.95 8.61 -16.88
CA VAL A 428 -22.10 7.23 -16.39
C VAL A 428 -22.95 6.44 -17.37
N THR A 429 -22.45 5.29 -17.82
CA THR A 429 -23.25 4.33 -18.59
C THR A 429 -23.41 3.04 -17.80
N VAL A 430 -24.66 2.64 -17.55
CA VAL A 430 -24.98 1.35 -16.94
C VAL A 430 -25.56 0.44 -18.01
N ARG A 431 -24.92 -0.72 -18.23
CA ARG A 431 -25.36 -1.71 -19.20
C ARG A 431 -25.76 -2.99 -18.49
N ASN A 432 -27.02 -3.38 -18.63
CA ASN A 432 -27.46 -4.69 -18.20
C ASN A 432 -27.07 -5.70 -19.27
N HIS A 433 -26.06 -6.51 -18.99
CA HIS A 433 -25.82 -7.71 -19.79
C HIS A 433 -26.88 -8.75 -19.41
N THR A 434 -28.00 -8.74 -20.12
CA THR A 434 -28.84 -9.94 -20.18
C THR A 434 -27.98 -11.00 -20.87
N ALA A 435 -27.44 -11.94 -20.10
CA ALA A 435 -26.80 -13.12 -20.66
C ALA A 435 -27.85 -13.81 -21.53
N THR A 436 -27.79 -13.61 -22.84
CA THR A 436 -28.56 -14.44 -23.76
C THR A 436 -28.07 -15.86 -23.52
N PRO A 437 -28.91 -16.79 -23.05
CA PRO A 437 -28.48 -18.15 -22.77
C PRO A 437 -27.77 -18.67 -24.02
N ALA A 438 -26.51 -19.05 -23.87
CA ALA A 438 -25.64 -19.48 -24.95
C ALA A 438 -26.09 -20.87 -25.42
N THR A 439 -27.17 -20.91 -26.19
CA THR A 439 -27.68 -22.14 -26.82
C THR A 439 -27.43 -22.18 -28.32
N SER A 440 -26.60 -21.29 -28.87
CA SER A 440 -26.18 -21.37 -30.28
C SER A 440 -24.67 -21.11 -30.45
N PRO A 441 -23.99 -21.89 -31.31
CA PRO A 441 -22.54 -21.77 -31.51
C PRO A 441 -22.16 -20.43 -32.15
N PRO A 442 -20.95 -19.92 -31.89
CA PRO A 442 -20.54 -18.57 -32.29
C PRO A 442 -20.40 -18.48 -33.81
N LYS A 443 -21.35 -17.80 -34.47
CA LYS A 443 -21.08 -17.21 -35.79
C LYS A 443 -20.23 -15.97 -35.58
N SER A 444 -19.04 -16.00 -36.17
CA SER A 444 -18.10 -14.90 -36.29
C SER A 444 -18.81 -13.57 -36.61
N SER A 445 -18.61 -12.56 -35.78
CA SER A 445 -18.95 -11.18 -36.12
C SER A 445 -17.67 -10.37 -36.24
N ILE A 446 -17.57 -9.76 -37.42
CA ILE A 446 -16.49 -8.93 -37.93
C ILE A 446 -16.53 -7.58 -37.21
N SER A 447 -15.38 -7.17 -36.67
CA SER A 447 -15.15 -5.83 -36.13
C SER A 447 -15.14 -4.80 -37.27
N SER A 448 -16.08 -3.85 -37.27
CA SER A 448 -16.03 -2.70 -38.16
C SER A 448 -15.11 -1.61 -37.60
N SER A 449 -14.25 -1.14 -38.50
CA SER A 449 -13.26 -0.09 -38.37
C SER A 449 -13.86 1.30 -38.13
N SER A 450 -13.06 2.12 -37.46
CA SER A 450 -13.16 3.57 -37.30
C SER A 450 -13.56 4.33 -38.57
N THR A 451 -14.59 5.17 -38.48
CA THR A 451 -14.85 6.23 -39.45
C THR A 451 -14.62 7.57 -38.77
N SER A 452 -13.64 8.30 -39.29
CA SER A 452 -13.30 9.67 -38.98
C SER A 452 -14.44 10.63 -39.34
N LEU A 453 -14.62 11.67 -38.52
CA LEU A 453 -15.57 12.77 -38.73
C LEU A 453 -15.13 13.66 -39.90
N PRO A 454 -16.03 14.02 -40.85
CA PRO A 454 -15.86 15.21 -41.68
C PRO A 454 -16.59 16.42 -41.05
N PRO A 455 -16.22 17.66 -41.44
CA PRO A 455 -16.65 18.87 -40.77
C PRO A 455 -18.08 19.30 -41.16
N PHE A 456 -18.65 20.11 -40.27
CA PHE A 456 -19.98 20.72 -40.30
C PHE A 456 -20.41 21.31 -41.65
N GLY A 457 -21.60 20.93 -42.10
CA GLY A 457 -22.41 21.61 -43.11
C GLY A 457 -23.91 21.46 -42.76
N PRO A 458 -24.78 22.46 -43.03
CA PRO A 458 -26.07 22.56 -42.38
C PRO A 458 -27.28 22.10 -43.24
N TYR A 459 -28.36 21.74 -42.52
CA TYR A 459 -29.76 21.57 -42.95
C TYR A 459 -30.14 20.47 -43.97
N GLY A 460 -30.97 19.52 -43.51
CA GLY A 460 -31.84 18.72 -44.38
C GLY A 460 -32.60 17.57 -43.68
N GLY A 461 -33.88 17.80 -43.34
CA GLY A 461 -35.01 16.87 -43.47
C GLY A 461 -35.11 15.59 -42.59
N PRO A 462 -36.30 15.25 -42.03
CA PRO A 462 -36.50 14.02 -41.27
C PRO A 462 -36.84 12.84 -42.18
N SER A 463 -36.13 11.72 -42.02
CA SER A 463 -36.51 10.43 -42.59
C SER A 463 -36.62 9.40 -41.47
N ASP A 464 -37.86 9.06 -41.14
CA ASP A 464 -38.26 7.96 -40.29
C ASP A 464 -38.00 6.62 -41.00
N ARG A 465 -37.06 5.83 -40.49
CA ARG A 465 -36.99 4.39 -40.73
C ARG A 465 -36.58 3.68 -39.44
N GLY A 466 -37.55 2.98 -38.87
CA GLY A 466 -37.40 2.18 -37.64
C GLY A 466 -36.49 0.97 -37.85
N ASP A 467 -35.52 0.83 -36.94
CA ASP A 467 -34.71 -0.36 -36.74
C ASP A 467 -35.32 -1.19 -35.57
N PRO A 468 -35.73 -2.46 -35.79
CA PRO A 468 -36.38 -3.31 -34.79
C PRO A 468 -35.39 -4.12 -33.93
N SER A 469 -34.12 -3.70 -33.78
CA SER A 469 -33.16 -4.35 -32.88
C SER A 469 -33.04 -3.62 -31.54
N GLY A 470 -34.12 -3.67 -30.74
CA GLY A 470 -34.26 -2.98 -29.46
C GLY A 470 -33.30 -3.46 -28.35
N ARG A 471 -32.01 -3.10 -28.44
CA ARG A 471 -31.06 -3.11 -27.32
C ARG A 471 -31.31 -1.86 -26.48
N ARG A 472 -32.09 -1.99 -25.41
CA ARG A 472 -32.36 -0.88 -24.48
C ARG A 472 -31.09 -0.51 -23.71
N VAL A 473 -30.28 0.39 -24.26
CA VAL A 473 -29.29 1.15 -23.49
C VAL A 473 -30.05 2.23 -22.74
N ARG A 474 -30.16 2.11 -21.42
CA ARG A 474 -30.67 3.20 -20.57
C ARG A 474 -29.50 4.12 -20.25
N THR A 475 -29.33 5.18 -21.04
CA THR A 475 -28.47 6.29 -20.67
C THR A 475 -29.23 7.15 -19.67
N VAL A 476 -28.81 7.15 -18.40
CA VAL A 476 -29.35 8.07 -17.41
C VAL A 476 -28.50 9.33 -17.48
N GLN A 477 -28.99 10.33 -18.20
CA GLN A 477 -28.37 11.63 -18.30
C GLN A 477 -28.77 12.44 -17.06
N TYR A 478 -27.85 12.64 -16.12
CA TYR A 478 -28.07 13.56 -15.02
C TYR A 478 -27.66 14.96 -15.45
N ASP A 479 -28.66 15.79 -15.75
CA ASP A 479 -28.48 17.24 -15.73
C ASP A 479 -28.58 17.70 -14.28
N THR A 480 -27.47 18.19 -13.73
CA THR A 480 -27.37 19.48 -13.01
C THR A 480 -26.00 19.62 -12.34
N LEU A 481 -25.10 20.29 -13.07
CA LEU A 481 -24.07 21.11 -12.46
C LEU A 481 -24.74 22.26 -11.71
N SER A 482 -24.76 22.21 -10.38
CA SER A 482 -24.81 23.44 -9.58
C SER A 482 -23.61 23.47 -8.63
N THR A 483 -22.66 24.33 -9.01
CA THR A 483 -21.61 24.95 -8.18
C THR A 483 -21.18 24.19 -6.92
N SER A 484 -20.20 23.31 -7.03
CA SER A 484 -19.39 22.89 -5.87
C SER A 484 -18.06 23.63 -5.92
N LYS A 485 -17.82 24.48 -4.90
CA LYS A 485 -16.52 25.08 -4.64
C LYS A 485 -15.51 23.96 -4.41
N ALA A 486 -14.45 23.92 -5.21
CA ALA A 486 -13.33 23.02 -4.97
C ALA A 486 -12.66 23.41 -3.64
N VAL A 487 -12.78 22.53 -2.64
CA VAL A 487 -11.86 22.53 -1.49
C VAL A 487 -10.78 21.52 -1.84
N GLY A 488 -9.58 22.03 -2.15
CA GLY A 488 -8.42 21.21 -2.43
C GLY A 488 -7.98 20.44 -1.18
N TRP A 489 -7.66 19.17 -1.36
CA TRP A 489 -6.98 18.37 -0.35
C TRP A 489 -5.53 18.21 -0.80
N SER A 490 -4.61 18.85 -0.09
CA SER A 490 -3.17 18.59 -0.20
C SER A 490 -2.79 17.57 0.88
N SER A 491 -2.54 16.32 0.51
CA SER A 491 -1.83 15.40 1.39
C SER A 491 -0.34 15.62 1.22
N LEU A 492 0.26 16.43 2.09
CA LEU A 492 1.71 16.55 2.21
C LEU A 492 2.20 15.41 3.09
N SER A 493 2.71 14.33 2.49
CA SER A 493 3.46 13.31 3.23
C SER A 493 4.89 13.81 3.42
N ILE A 494 5.19 14.34 4.60
CA ILE A 494 6.55 14.73 5.00
C ILE A 494 7.35 13.43 5.23
N PRO A 495 8.51 13.21 4.59
CA PRO A 495 9.40 12.12 4.96
C PRO A 495 10.01 12.46 6.33
N THR A 496 9.70 11.64 7.33
CA THR A 496 10.29 11.74 8.67
C THR A 496 11.78 11.42 8.56
N VAL A 497 12.60 12.47 8.66
CA VAL A 497 14.05 12.38 8.85
C VAL A 497 14.32 11.70 10.20
N LEU A 498 14.96 10.53 10.18
CA LEU A 498 15.55 9.92 11.36
C LEU A 498 17.08 9.87 11.20
N LEU A 499 17.73 10.42 12.21
CA LEU A 499 19.15 10.68 12.37
C LEU A 499 20.05 9.42 12.27
N PRO A 500 21.34 9.60 11.92
CA PRO A 500 22.29 8.52 11.75
C PRO A 500 22.91 8.10 13.10
N ILE A 501 23.04 6.80 13.35
CA ILE A 501 23.91 6.27 14.40
C ILE A 501 24.82 5.18 13.80
N CYS A 502 26.11 5.39 14.05
CA CYS A 502 27.33 4.77 13.52
C CYS A 502 27.71 3.54 14.40
N ILE A 503 28.44 2.48 14.02
CA ILE A 503 29.90 2.21 13.80
C ILE A 503 29.95 0.64 13.68
N GLN A 504 30.77 -0.11 12.92
CA GLN A 504 32.23 -0.27 12.99
C GLN A 504 32.82 -0.94 11.73
N VAL A 505 34.05 -0.53 11.46
CA VAL A 505 34.98 -0.84 10.35
C VAL A 505 35.78 -2.12 10.63
N THR A 506 36.11 -2.91 9.59
CA THR A 506 37.47 -3.48 9.39
C THR A 506 37.63 -4.04 7.96
N THR A 507 38.54 -3.37 7.21
CA THR A 507 39.49 -3.82 6.16
C THR A 507 39.04 -4.74 5.02
N LEU A 508 39.21 -4.26 3.79
CA LEU A 508 39.45 -5.09 2.59
C LEU A 508 40.68 -4.50 1.86
N GLU A 509 41.69 -5.34 1.62
CA GLU A 509 42.79 -5.05 0.69
C GLU A 509 42.25 -5.11 -0.74
N THR A 510 42.52 -4.06 -1.50
CA THR A 510 42.31 -3.98 -2.96
C THR A 510 43.57 -4.50 -3.65
N HIS A 511 43.43 -5.55 -4.47
CA HIS A 511 44.45 -5.88 -5.46
C HIS A 511 44.28 -4.95 -6.66
N THR A 512 45.23 -4.03 -6.84
CA THR A 512 45.48 -3.34 -8.10
C THR A 512 46.07 -4.34 -9.10
N PHE A 513 45.45 -4.49 -10.26
CA PHE A 513 46.14 -5.03 -11.44
C PHE A 513 47.11 -3.97 -11.96
N GLY A 514 48.38 -4.36 -12.07
CA GLY A 514 49.39 -3.65 -12.86
C GLY A 514 49.36 -4.10 -14.31
#